data_AF-A0A5S4FG03-F1
#
_entry.id   AF-A0A5S4FG03-F1
#
_cell.length_a   1.000
_cell.length_b   1.000
_cell.length_c   1.000
_cell.angle_alpha   90.00
_cell.angle_beta   90.00
_cell.angle_gamma   90.00
#
_symmetry.space_group_name_H-M   'P 1'
#
loop_
_entity.id
_entity.type
_entity.pdbx_description
1 polymer ?
#
loop_
_entity_poly.entity_id
_entity_poly.type
_entity_poly.pdbx_seq_one_letter_code
_entity_poly.pdbx_strand_id
1 'polypeptide(L)'
;MLRGSFAIRYPDLPRQGPEPDGDTVKFKPDAPALIEALPRRSGRPPNITGRGISVRLEAVDALETHFEETHQELAGANAARDELLRLLGFTNVRYFADLPNKVESADQDSVRGHVLTNGIDANGRLIAFVYPGDHPGADGTEVFLDAPLADASVNGRLLAGGLVYPAFYATLPAELRTHLAGVSQAAREKALPAGIWPRSTADPDGTAVIADLAAAEALVMWPKLFRRIVPYLAAGFTDFDGFDAWLRADPVHRDDELFLIRQLERGNLHDVVRGAGQQLQLTMWPEEFIISPDPAGPGSPVKPPPVAAGDLVIVAALPDPEGSDRGTETVTLLNLTPHAIDLTSWTLSDAAGGRKALSGAVQAGATLRVVLDGRLQLGNAGDTIVLVDPQGMSIDRVTYKADQVKPGRTICFGR
;
A
#
# COMPACT_ATOMS: atom_id res chain seq x y z
N MET A 1 -5.84 11.37 -3.66
CA MET A 1 -4.71 11.39 -4.62
C MET A 1 -3.43 11.77 -3.88
N LEU A 2 -2.31 11.13 -4.20
CA LEU A 2 -0.98 11.46 -3.64
C LEU A 2 0.04 11.60 -4.78
N ARG A 3 0.77 12.72 -4.82
CA ARG A 3 1.93 12.97 -5.67
C ARG A 3 3.20 12.51 -4.98
N GLY A 4 4.23 12.27 -5.77
CA GLY A 4 5.51 11.81 -5.28
C GLY A 4 6.43 11.34 -6.39
N SER A 5 7.37 10.50 -6.02
CA SER A 5 8.30 9.89 -6.96
C SER A 5 8.28 8.37 -6.83
N PHE A 6 8.20 7.67 -7.95
CA PHE A 6 8.51 6.25 -7.99
C PHE A 6 10.03 6.07 -7.98
N ALA A 7 10.52 5.06 -7.26
CA ALA A 7 11.95 4.79 -7.13
C ALA A 7 12.25 3.32 -7.48
N ILE A 8 13.31 3.10 -8.24
CA ILE A 8 13.76 1.75 -8.62
C ILE A 8 15.18 1.44 -8.16
N ARG A 9 15.94 2.46 -7.75
CA ARG A 9 17.30 2.30 -7.25
C ARG A 9 17.60 3.26 -6.12
N TYR A 10 18.46 2.83 -5.20
CA TYR A 10 19.05 3.65 -4.16
C TYR A 10 20.55 3.78 -4.44
N PRO A 11 21.05 4.92 -4.95
CA PRO A 11 22.45 5.06 -5.33
C PRO A 11 23.43 4.83 -4.19
N ASP A 12 23.01 5.12 -2.97
CA ASP A 12 23.77 4.92 -1.74
C ASP A 12 23.81 3.46 -1.28
N LEU A 13 22.84 2.64 -1.71
CA LEU A 13 22.72 1.21 -1.38
C LEU A 13 22.22 0.41 -2.60
N PRO A 14 22.99 0.35 -3.71
CA PRO A 14 22.47 -0.14 -4.99
C PRO A 14 22.02 -1.61 -4.94
N ARG A 15 22.65 -2.43 -4.10
CA ARG A 15 22.30 -3.85 -3.91
C ARG A 15 21.20 -4.10 -2.88
N GLN A 16 20.77 -3.05 -2.17
CA GLN A 16 19.64 -3.08 -1.22
C GLN A 16 18.50 -2.17 -1.70
N GLY A 17 18.50 -1.83 -2.99
CA GLY A 17 17.45 -1.06 -3.65
C GLY A 17 16.11 -1.80 -3.71
N PRO A 18 15.06 -1.12 -4.20
CA PRO A 18 13.80 -1.75 -4.54
C PRO A 18 13.98 -2.89 -5.56
N GLU A 19 13.06 -3.85 -5.51
CA GLU A 19 12.89 -4.90 -6.52
C GLU A 19 11.53 -4.69 -7.17
N PRO A 20 11.41 -3.76 -8.15
CA PRO A 20 10.15 -3.61 -8.86
C PRO A 20 9.82 -4.91 -9.59
N ASP A 21 8.55 -5.30 -9.56
CA ASP A 21 8.00 -6.42 -10.31
C ASP A 21 6.86 -5.94 -11.22
N GLY A 22 6.03 -6.84 -11.74
CA GLY A 22 4.94 -6.49 -12.67
C GLY A 22 3.72 -5.84 -12.03
N ASP A 23 3.62 -5.78 -10.69
CA ASP A 23 2.46 -5.21 -9.99
C ASP A 23 2.82 -4.45 -8.69
N THR A 24 4.10 -4.24 -8.41
CA THR A 24 4.60 -3.55 -7.22
C THR A 24 5.75 -2.61 -7.57
N VAL A 25 5.66 -1.38 -7.05
CA VAL A 25 6.70 -0.35 -7.22
C VAL A 25 6.90 0.47 -5.95
N LYS A 26 8.13 0.93 -5.69
CA LYS A 26 8.40 1.81 -4.55
C LYS A 26 7.96 3.23 -4.86
N PHE A 27 7.27 3.88 -3.92
CA PHE A 27 6.78 5.25 -4.04
C PHE A 27 7.16 6.08 -2.82
N LYS A 28 7.73 7.26 -3.07
CA LYS A 28 8.03 8.27 -2.07
C LYS A 28 7.02 9.41 -2.21
N PRO A 29 6.01 9.52 -1.32
CA PRO A 29 5.01 10.58 -1.38
C PRO A 29 5.62 11.94 -1.00
N ASP A 30 5.08 13.02 -1.55
CA ASP A 30 5.43 14.39 -1.14
C ASP A 30 4.85 14.73 0.24
N ALA A 31 3.65 14.21 0.52
CA ALA A 31 2.93 14.41 1.78
C ALA A 31 2.70 13.07 2.52
N PRO A 32 3.75 12.48 3.15
CA PRO A 32 3.66 11.17 3.80
C PRO A 32 2.62 11.10 4.93
N ALA A 33 2.31 12.23 5.59
CA ALA A 33 1.30 12.29 6.65
C ALA A 33 -0.11 11.86 6.17
N LEU A 34 -0.43 12.06 4.88
CA LEU A 34 -1.72 11.66 4.32
C LEU A 34 -1.89 10.14 4.21
N ILE A 35 -0.79 9.38 4.16
CA ILE A 35 -0.82 7.91 4.10
C ILE A 35 -1.30 7.33 5.43
N GLU A 36 -0.91 7.95 6.54
CA GLU A 36 -1.33 7.50 7.86
C GLU A 36 -2.85 7.60 8.06
N ALA A 37 -3.49 8.55 7.39
CA ALA A 37 -4.94 8.75 7.42
C ALA A 37 -5.74 7.80 6.51
N LEU A 38 -5.07 6.96 5.71
CA LEU A 38 -5.77 6.06 4.78
C LEU A 38 -6.49 4.91 5.51
N PRO A 39 -7.62 4.41 4.98
CA PRO A 39 -8.31 3.24 5.50
C PRO A 39 -7.41 2.00 5.56
N ARG A 40 -7.54 1.20 6.63
CA ARG A 40 -6.75 -0.01 6.89
C ARG A 40 -7.68 -1.22 7.02
N ARG A 41 -8.08 -1.84 5.91
CA ARG A 41 -9.12 -2.90 5.94
C ARG A 41 -8.74 -4.08 6.82
N SER A 42 -7.47 -4.48 6.79
CA SER A 42 -6.92 -5.55 7.61
C SER A 42 -6.33 -5.04 8.95
N GLY A 43 -6.54 -3.75 9.27
CA GLY A 43 -6.02 -3.12 10.49
C GLY A 43 -4.49 -2.94 10.55
N ARG A 44 -3.78 -3.29 9.48
CA ARG A 44 -2.33 -3.14 9.38
C ARG A 44 -1.95 -1.66 9.17
N PRO A 45 -0.98 -1.11 9.92
CA PRO A 45 -0.46 0.22 9.65
C PRO A 45 0.32 0.26 8.32
N PRO A 46 0.43 1.45 7.68
CA PRO A 46 1.26 1.61 6.51
C PRO A 46 2.73 1.31 6.86
N ASN A 47 3.38 0.52 6.02
CA ASN A 47 4.81 0.24 6.10
C ASN A 47 5.60 1.32 5.36
N ILE A 48 5.47 2.56 5.85
CA ILE A 48 6.15 3.73 5.30
C ILE A 48 7.47 3.99 6.04
N THR A 49 8.52 4.30 5.30
CA THR A 49 9.83 4.67 5.86
C THR A 49 10.34 5.96 5.22
N GLY A 50 11.53 6.44 5.62
CA GLY A 50 12.21 7.55 4.95
C GLY A 50 12.49 7.31 3.46
N ARG A 51 12.47 6.04 3.01
CA ARG A 51 12.59 5.65 1.59
C ARG A 51 11.23 5.45 0.90
N GLY A 52 10.14 5.83 1.56
CA GLY A 52 8.78 5.71 1.05
C GLY A 52 8.11 4.38 1.40
N ILE A 53 7.05 4.06 0.66
CA ILE A 53 6.17 2.90 0.83
C ILE A 53 6.13 2.09 -0.46
N SER A 54 5.83 0.80 -0.40
CA SER A 54 5.57 0.01 -1.61
C SER A 54 4.11 0.20 -2.03
N VAL A 55 3.88 0.34 -3.33
CA VAL A 55 2.55 0.42 -3.94
C VAL A 55 2.29 -0.90 -4.62
N ARG A 56 1.23 -1.59 -4.18
CA ARG A 56 0.61 -2.69 -4.91
C ARG A 56 -0.39 -2.09 -5.90
N LEU A 57 -0.25 -2.43 -7.16
CA LEU A 57 -1.18 -2.01 -8.19
C LEU A 57 -2.55 -2.66 -7.93
N GLU A 58 -3.59 -1.84 -7.93
CA GLU A 58 -4.97 -2.29 -7.75
C GLU A 58 -5.43 -3.05 -9.00
N ALA A 59 -6.36 -3.99 -8.83
CA ALA A 59 -7.02 -4.74 -9.91
C ALA A 59 -6.16 -5.73 -10.71
N VAL A 60 -4.84 -5.79 -10.50
CA VAL A 60 -3.92 -6.63 -11.28
C VAL A 60 -3.04 -7.53 -10.39
N ASP A 61 -2.60 -8.64 -10.97
CA ASP A 61 -1.65 -9.58 -10.36
C ASP A 61 -0.69 -10.10 -11.44
N ALA A 62 0.59 -9.77 -11.31
CA ALA A 62 1.61 -10.16 -12.27
C ALA A 62 2.22 -11.52 -11.92
N LEU A 63 2.76 -12.21 -12.93
CA LEU A 63 3.59 -13.40 -12.68
C LEU A 63 4.80 -13.02 -11.81
N GLU A 64 5.22 -13.94 -10.95
CA GLU A 64 6.28 -13.69 -9.97
C GLU A 64 7.67 -13.57 -10.62
N THR A 65 8.32 -12.42 -10.46
CA THR A 65 9.78 -12.33 -10.71
C THR A 65 10.59 -12.91 -9.55
N HIS A 66 9.98 -12.96 -8.35
CA HIS A 66 10.51 -13.57 -7.15
C HIS A 66 9.39 -13.83 -6.12
N PHE A 67 9.37 -15.02 -5.54
CA PHE A 67 8.49 -15.40 -4.43
C PHE A 67 9.11 -16.60 -3.70
N GLU A 68 9.33 -16.56 -2.38
CA GLU A 68 9.91 -17.67 -1.59
C GLU A 68 11.12 -18.38 -2.27
N GLU A 69 12.14 -17.62 -2.69
CA GLU A 69 13.34 -18.10 -3.41
C GLU A 69 13.09 -18.74 -4.79
N THR A 70 11.88 -18.64 -5.33
CA THR A 70 11.47 -19.11 -6.66
C THR A 70 10.86 -17.99 -7.50
N HIS A 71 10.33 -18.30 -8.69
CA HIS A 71 9.75 -17.38 -9.66
C HIS A 71 8.67 -18.07 -10.51
N GLN A 72 7.98 -17.33 -11.37
CA GLN A 72 6.99 -17.87 -12.28
C GLN A 72 7.20 -17.32 -13.68
N GLU A 73 7.37 -18.20 -14.67
CA GLU A 73 7.57 -17.94 -16.10
C GLU A 73 8.25 -16.58 -16.36
N LEU A 74 9.58 -16.56 -16.14
CA LEU A 74 10.34 -15.31 -16.05
C LEU A 74 10.20 -14.40 -17.27
N ALA A 75 9.94 -14.92 -18.48
CA ALA A 75 9.80 -14.04 -19.64
C ALA A 75 8.52 -13.20 -19.52
N GLY A 76 7.40 -13.80 -19.12
CA GLY A 76 6.15 -13.10 -18.82
C GLY A 76 6.25 -12.17 -17.61
N ALA A 77 6.85 -12.64 -16.51
CA ALA A 77 7.02 -11.83 -15.30
C ALA A 77 7.89 -10.58 -15.56
N ASN A 78 9.01 -10.76 -16.26
CA ASN A 78 9.88 -9.64 -16.63
C ASN A 78 9.22 -8.71 -17.66
N ALA A 79 8.44 -9.24 -18.61
CA ALA A 79 7.72 -8.41 -19.58
C ALA A 79 6.71 -7.47 -18.89
N ALA A 80 5.99 -7.94 -17.87
CA ALA A 80 5.08 -7.12 -17.07
C ALA A 80 5.84 -6.03 -16.29
N ARG A 81 6.93 -6.40 -15.61
CA ARG A 81 7.81 -5.46 -14.88
C ARG A 81 8.39 -4.39 -15.81
N ASP A 82 8.96 -4.80 -16.93
CA ASP A 82 9.66 -3.90 -17.83
C ASP A 82 8.66 -2.92 -18.49
N GLU A 83 7.45 -3.39 -18.82
CA GLU A 83 6.39 -2.51 -19.30
C GLU A 83 5.88 -1.56 -18.22
N LEU A 84 5.72 -2.01 -16.97
CA LEU A 84 5.38 -1.14 -15.83
C LEU A 84 6.39 0.01 -15.73
N LEU A 85 7.69 -0.31 -15.74
CA LEU A 85 8.76 0.67 -15.62
C LEU A 85 8.79 1.63 -16.82
N ARG A 86 8.63 1.12 -18.04
CA ARG A 86 8.54 1.93 -19.26
C ARG A 86 7.35 2.89 -19.22
N LEU A 87 6.18 2.43 -18.78
CA LEU A 87 4.96 3.23 -18.68
C LEU A 87 5.06 4.32 -17.60
N LEU A 88 5.87 4.12 -16.56
CA LEU A 88 6.22 5.13 -15.56
C LEU A 88 7.28 6.13 -16.07
N GLY A 89 7.98 5.80 -17.16
CA GLY A 89 8.98 6.66 -17.79
C GLY A 89 10.42 6.34 -17.43
N PHE A 90 10.70 5.20 -16.79
CA PHE A 90 12.08 4.74 -16.61
C PHE A 90 12.66 4.22 -17.92
N THR A 91 13.94 4.53 -18.15
CA THR A 91 14.67 4.14 -19.36
C THR A 91 16.05 3.57 -19.02
N ASN A 92 16.58 2.74 -19.92
CA ASN A 92 17.87 2.07 -19.79
C ASN A 92 18.06 1.31 -18.47
N VAL A 93 16.99 0.71 -17.95
CA VAL A 93 17.03 -0.09 -16.71
C VAL A 93 17.83 -1.38 -16.97
N ARG A 94 18.83 -1.62 -16.12
CA ARG A 94 19.68 -2.82 -16.13
C ARG A 94 19.71 -3.42 -14.74
N TYR A 95 19.75 -4.74 -14.67
CA TYR A 95 19.76 -5.51 -13.43
C TYR A 95 21.14 -6.11 -13.20
N PHE A 96 21.48 -6.34 -11.93
CA PHE A 96 22.69 -7.08 -11.60
C PHE A 96 22.60 -8.51 -12.13
N ALA A 97 23.68 -9.01 -12.72
CA ALA A 97 23.73 -10.38 -13.24
C ALA A 97 23.52 -11.45 -12.14
N ASP A 98 23.93 -11.15 -10.90
CA ASP A 98 23.81 -12.04 -9.75
C ASP A 98 22.60 -11.75 -8.85
N LEU A 99 21.90 -10.63 -9.09
CA LEU A 99 20.67 -10.24 -8.40
C LEU A 99 19.66 -9.72 -9.44
N PRO A 100 18.99 -10.60 -10.20
CA PRO A 100 18.25 -10.25 -11.41
C PRO A 100 17.00 -9.39 -11.18
N ASN A 101 16.62 -9.17 -9.90
CA ASN A 101 15.54 -8.28 -9.50
C ASN A 101 16.04 -6.94 -8.95
N LYS A 102 17.34 -6.81 -8.66
CA LYS A 102 17.97 -5.55 -8.20
C LYS A 102 18.46 -4.74 -9.39
N VAL A 103 18.06 -3.48 -9.45
CA VAL A 103 18.49 -2.55 -10.50
C VAL A 103 19.94 -2.13 -10.28
N GLU A 104 20.80 -2.48 -11.22
CA GLU A 104 22.21 -2.05 -11.28
C GLU A 104 22.31 -0.61 -11.76
N SER A 105 21.59 -0.24 -12.83
CA SER A 105 21.63 1.12 -13.40
C SER A 105 20.35 1.46 -14.16
N ALA A 106 20.09 2.76 -14.30
CA ALA A 106 19.02 3.34 -15.10
C ALA A 106 19.39 4.79 -15.43
N ASP A 107 18.74 5.42 -16.41
CA ASP A 107 18.95 6.86 -16.66
C ASP A 107 18.49 7.72 -15.48
N GLN A 108 17.51 7.23 -14.73
CA GLN A 108 16.91 7.90 -13.58
C GLN A 108 16.65 6.88 -12.45
N ASP A 109 17.16 7.14 -11.25
CA ASP A 109 16.88 6.30 -10.08
C ASP A 109 15.43 6.45 -9.58
N SER A 110 14.81 7.60 -9.89
CA SER A 110 13.43 7.94 -9.56
C SER A 110 12.78 8.84 -10.60
N VAL A 111 11.47 8.70 -10.79
CA VAL A 111 10.65 9.54 -11.70
C VAL A 111 9.43 10.10 -10.99
N ARG A 112 8.96 11.28 -11.42
CA ARG A 112 7.74 11.90 -10.88
C ARG A 112 6.49 11.13 -11.28
N GLY A 113 5.53 11.09 -10.37
CA GLY A 113 4.29 10.36 -10.56
C GLY A 113 3.26 10.66 -9.49
N HIS A 114 2.10 10.07 -9.65
CA HIS A 114 1.06 10.10 -8.63
C HIS A 114 0.30 8.79 -8.54
N VAL A 115 -0.38 8.62 -7.42
CA VAL A 115 -1.20 7.45 -7.12
C VAL A 115 -2.60 7.87 -6.71
N LEU A 116 -3.58 7.11 -7.18
CA LEU A 116 -4.97 7.16 -6.74
C LEU A 116 -5.21 5.93 -5.88
N THR A 117 -5.26 6.15 -4.56
CA THR A 117 -5.31 5.08 -3.55
C THR A 117 -6.57 5.19 -2.71
N ASN A 118 -7.10 4.03 -2.30
CA ASN A 118 -8.26 3.89 -1.44
C ASN A 118 -7.91 3.27 -0.07
N GLY A 119 -6.65 2.93 0.20
CA GLY A 119 -6.27 2.28 1.45
C GLY A 119 -4.93 1.57 1.49
N ILE A 120 -4.72 0.90 2.62
CA ILE A 120 -3.56 0.08 2.97
C ILE A 120 -3.95 -1.40 2.96
N ASP A 121 -3.12 -2.23 2.31
CA ASP A 121 -3.30 -3.69 2.28
C ASP A 121 -2.86 -4.37 3.58
N ALA A 122 -3.09 -5.69 3.66
CA ALA A 122 -2.71 -6.51 4.80
C ALA A 122 -1.19 -6.52 5.10
N ASN A 123 -0.36 -6.16 4.11
CA ASN A 123 1.10 -6.09 4.22
C ASN A 123 1.62 -4.67 4.51
N GLY A 124 0.72 -3.69 4.68
CA GLY A 124 1.09 -2.30 4.92
C GLY A 124 1.50 -1.53 3.64
N ARG A 125 1.15 -2.04 2.45
CA ARG A 125 1.42 -1.38 1.16
C ARG A 125 0.25 -0.47 0.79
N LEU A 126 0.53 0.58 0.01
CA LEU A 126 -0.53 1.34 -0.67
C LEU A 126 -1.17 0.43 -1.71
N ILE A 127 -2.50 0.37 -1.77
CA ILE A 127 -3.20 -0.19 -2.92
C ILE A 127 -3.64 0.98 -3.81
N ALA A 128 -3.19 1.00 -5.07
CA ALA A 128 -3.44 2.17 -5.91
C ALA A 128 -3.37 1.93 -7.42
N PHE A 129 -4.09 2.78 -8.15
CA PHE A 129 -3.80 3.05 -9.56
C PHE A 129 -2.63 4.03 -9.65
N VAL A 130 -1.66 3.74 -10.52
CA VAL A 130 -0.42 4.52 -10.63
C VAL A 130 -0.29 5.22 -11.99
N TYR A 131 0.27 6.43 -11.98
CA TYR A 131 0.35 7.30 -13.15
C TYR A 131 1.71 8.00 -13.22
N PRO A 132 2.31 8.14 -14.42
CA PRO A 132 3.48 8.96 -14.60
C PRO A 132 3.15 10.46 -14.49
N GLY A 133 4.10 11.26 -14.03
CA GLY A 133 3.95 12.71 -13.90
C GLY A 133 3.05 13.16 -12.73
N ASP A 134 3.08 14.46 -12.46
CA ASP A 134 2.30 15.05 -11.37
C ASP A 134 0.82 15.23 -11.76
N HIS A 135 -0.06 14.94 -10.82
CA HIS A 135 -1.46 15.33 -10.92
C HIS A 135 -1.59 16.86 -10.71
N PRO A 136 -2.50 17.56 -11.43
CA PRO A 136 -2.67 19.01 -11.27
C PRO A 136 -3.27 19.42 -9.91
N GLY A 137 -4.05 18.53 -9.28
CA GLY A 137 -4.61 18.75 -7.95
C GLY A 137 -3.57 18.67 -6.82
N ALA A 138 -3.89 19.26 -5.66
CA ALA A 138 -3.05 19.17 -4.46
C ALA A 138 -3.11 17.78 -3.82
N ASP A 139 -2.06 17.39 -3.12
CA ASP A 139 -2.04 16.15 -2.33
C ASP A 139 -3.25 16.08 -1.38
N GLY A 140 -3.87 14.90 -1.30
CA GLY A 140 -5.10 14.68 -0.52
C GLY A 140 -6.39 14.98 -1.28
N THR A 141 -6.34 15.56 -2.48
CA THR A 141 -7.54 15.78 -3.31
C THR A 141 -8.28 14.46 -3.54
N GLU A 142 -9.59 14.48 -3.28
CA GLU A 142 -10.50 13.40 -3.66
C GLU A 142 -10.69 13.41 -5.17
N VAL A 143 -10.47 12.26 -5.79
CA VAL A 143 -10.60 12.08 -7.25
C VAL A 143 -11.61 10.99 -7.48
N PHE A 144 -12.67 11.29 -8.24
CA PHE A 144 -13.58 10.27 -8.73
C PHE A 144 -12.87 9.51 -9.85
N LEU A 145 -12.55 8.24 -9.58
CA LEU A 145 -11.91 7.35 -10.55
C LEU A 145 -12.99 6.70 -11.42
N ASP A 146 -13.08 7.14 -12.67
CA ASP A 146 -13.93 6.55 -13.69
C ASP A 146 -13.16 5.57 -14.59
N ALA A 147 -13.88 4.90 -15.50
CA ALA A 147 -13.30 3.93 -16.43
C ALA A 147 -12.17 4.52 -17.31
N PRO A 148 -12.34 5.70 -17.97
CA PRO A 148 -11.25 6.33 -18.71
C PRO A 148 -9.99 6.60 -17.89
N LEU A 149 -10.14 7.06 -16.64
CA LEU A 149 -9.00 7.33 -15.78
C LEU A 149 -8.34 6.02 -15.30
N ALA A 150 -9.12 4.95 -15.06
CA ALA A 150 -8.58 3.62 -14.78
C ALA A 150 -7.80 3.06 -15.98
N ASP A 151 -8.31 3.22 -17.20
CA ASP A 151 -7.65 2.78 -18.45
C ASP A 151 -6.34 3.52 -18.71
N ALA A 152 -6.28 4.82 -18.37
CA ALA A 152 -5.09 5.64 -18.52
C ALA A 152 -3.96 5.28 -17.53
N SER A 153 -4.29 4.60 -16.44
CA SER A 153 -3.31 4.18 -15.44
C SER A 153 -2.32 3.15 -16.02
N VAL A 154 -1.19 2.97 -15.36
CA VAL A 154 -0.29 1.85 -15.68
C VAL A 154 -1.00 0.50 -15.47
N ASN A 155 -1.92 0.42 -14.50
CA ASN A 155 -2.62 -0.82 -14.14
C ASN A 155 -3.52 -1.28 -15.30
N GLY A 156 -4.36 -0.36 -15.79
CA GLY A 156 -5.25 -0.59 -16.93
C GLY A 156 -4.49 -0.89 -18.21
N ARG A 157 -3.36 -0.23 -18.45
CA ARG A 157 -2.51 -0.50 -19.62
C ARG A 157 -1.83 -1.87 -19.58
N LEU A 158 -1.35 -2.32 -18.41
CA LEU A 158 -0.82 -3.67 -18.24
C LEU A 158 -1.91 -4.73 -18.46
N LEU A 159 -3.11 -4.52 -17.90
CA LEU A 159 -4.25 -5.41 -18.04
C LEU A 159 -4.72 -5.50 -19.50
N ALA A 160 -4.89 -4.36 -20.17
CA ALA A 160 -5.28 -4.28 -21.58
C ALA A 160 -4.23 -4.89 -22.53
N GLY A 161 -2.95 -4.84 -22.15
CA GLY A 161 -1.85 -5.49 -22.86
C GLY A 161 -1.81 -7.01 -22.67
N GLY A 162 -2.60 -7.54 -21.73
CA GLY A 162 -2.59 -8.96 -21.39
C GLY A 162 -1.25 -9.40 -20.80
N LEU A 163 -0.60 -8.53 -20.01
CA LEU A 163 0.67 -8.82 -19.33
C LEU A 163 0.49 -9.30 -17.89
N VAL A 164 -0.71 -9.14 -17.34
CA VAL A 164 -1.07 -9.44 -15.95
C VAL A 164 -2.45 -10.11 -15.91
N TYR A 165 -2.69 -10.91 -14.88
CA TYR A 165 -4.03 -11.38 -14.56
C TYR A 165 -4.82 -10.29 -13.82
N PRO A 166 -6.17 -10.33 -13.88
CA PRO A 166 -6.98 -9.52 -12.99
C PRO A 166 -6.97 -10.09 -11.57
N ALA A 167 -7.04 -9.20 -10.58
CA ALA A 167 -7.24 -9.53 -9.19
C ALA A 167 -8.06 -8.44 -8.50
N PHE A 168 -9.37 -8.68 -8.36
CA PHE A 168 -10.30 -7.67 -7.85
C PHE A 168 -10.56 -7.86 -6.36
N TYR A 169 -10.18 -6.86 -5.56
CA TYR A 169 -10.52 -6.83 -4.14
C TYR A 169 -11.88 -6.16 -3.90
N ALA A 170 -12.51 -6.49 -2.78
CA ALA A 170 -13.81 -5.93 -2.38
C ALA A 170 -13.81 -4.38 -2.25
N THR A 171 -12.64 -3.77 -2.11
CA THR A 171 -12.43 -2.32 -2.02
C THR A 171 -12.52 -1.57 -3.35
N LEU A 172 -12.35 -2.26 -4.48
CA LEU A 172 -12.46 -1.66 -5.82
C LEU A 172 -13.94 -1.48 -6.19
N PRO A 173 -14.43 -0.28 -6.53
CA PRO A 173 -15.84 -0.06 -6.88
C PRO A 173 -16.40 -1.02 -7.94
N ALA A 174 -17.67 -1.41 -7.80
CA ALA A 174 -18.30 -2.42 -8.66
C ALA A 174 -18.27 -2.05 -10.15
N GLU A 175 -18.52 -0.79 -10.50
CA GLU A 175 -18.48 -0.32 -11.89
C GLU A 175 -17.07 -0.46 -12.50
N LEU A 176 -16.03 -0.11 -11.73
CA LEU A 176 -14.64 -0.28 -12.17
C LEU A 176 -14.26 -1.75 -12.30
N ARG A 177 -14.73 -2.61 -11.39
CA ARG A 177 -14.52 -4.07 -11.51
C ARG A 177 -15.15 -4.60 -12.79
N THR A 178 -16.40 -4.25 -13.08
CA THR A 178 -17.10 -4.68 -14.31
C THR A 178 -16.36 -4.20 -15.55
N HIS A 179 -15.92 -2.95 -15.57
CA HIS A 179 -15.14 -2.39 -16.67
C HIS A 179 -13.81 -3.14 -16.88
N LEU A 180 -13.00 -3.27 -15.83
CA LEU A 180 -11.69 -3.92 -15.90
C LEU A 180 -11.78 -5.43 -16.16
N ALA A 181 -12.84 -6.10 -15.71
CA ALA A 181 -13.15 -7.48 -16.11
C ALA A 181 -13.34 -7.58 -17.63
N GLY A 182 -14.08 -6.64 -18.23
CA GLY A 182 -14.23 -6.56 -19.68
C GLY A 182 -12.91 -6.30 -20.41
N VAL A 183 -12.05 -5.43 -19.86
CA VAL A 183 -10.69 -5.19 -20.40
C VAL A 183 -9.86 -6.46 -20.38
N SER A 184 -9.86 -7.19 -19.25
CA SER A 184 -9.12 -8.45 -19.10
C SER A 184 -9.64 -9.54 -20.05
N GLN A 185 -10.96 -9.72 -20.14
CA GLN A 185 -11.57 -10.65 -21.07
C GLN A 185 -11.18 -10.34 -22.52
N ALA A 186 -11.25 -9.06 -22.92
CA ALA A 186 -10.85 -8.67 -24.27
C ALA A 186 -9.35 -8.90 -24.53
N ALA A 187 -8.48 -8.71 -23.53
CA ALA A 187 -7.06 -9.03 -23.64
C ALA A 187 -6.83 -10.55 -23.79
N ARG A 188 -7.58 -11.37 -23.04
CA ARG A 188 -7.56 -12.83 -23.15
C ARG A 188 -8.01 -13.32 -24.52
N GLU A 189 -9.14 -12.82 -25.01
CA GLU A 189 -9.66 -13.16 -26.34
C GLU A 189 -8.71 -12.77 -27.48
N LYS A 190 -8.03 -11.62 -27.35
CA LYS A 190 -7.02 -11.19 -28.33
C LYS A 190 -5.77 -12.07 -28.31
N ALA A 191 -5.42 -12.63 -27.16
CA ALA A 191 -4.26 -13.50 -26.96
C ALA A 191 -3.01 -12.97 -27.67
N LEU A 192 -2.63 -11.72 -27.40
CA LEU A 192 -1.47 -11.11 -28.05
C LEU A 192 -0.21 -11.97 -27.80
N PRO A 193 0.64 -12.23 -28.81
CA PRO A 193 1.83 -13.06 -28.63
C PRO A 193 2.79 -12.57 -27.54
N ALA A 194 2.83 -11.24 -27.32
CA ALA A 194 3.64 -10.61 -26.29
C ALA A 194 3.03 -10.71 -24.87
N GLY A 195 1.76 -11.09 -24.76
CA GLY A 195 1.06 -11.26 -23.50
C GLY A 195 1.23 -12.66 -22.89
N ILE A 196 0.53 -12.88 -21.77
CA ILE A 196 0.55 -14.14 -21.02
C ILE A 196 -0.51 -15.13 -21.52
N TRP A 197 -1.64 -14.64 -22.04
CA TRP A 197 -2.81 -15.46 -22.38
C TRP A 197 -2.56 -16.61 -23.37
N PRO A 198 -1.71 -16.48 -24.43
CA PRO A 198 -1.41 -17.61 -25.31
C PRO A 198 -0.75 -18.81 -24.61
N ARG A 199 -0.17 -18.60 -23.43
CA ARG A 199 0.55 -19.61 -22.64
C ARG A 199 -0.17 -19.96 -21.34
N SER A 200 -1.31 -19.30 -21.07
CA SER A 200 -2.11 -19.52 -19.85
C SER A 200 -2.51 -20.98 -19.72
N THR A 201 -2.44 -21.50 -18.49
CA THR A 201 -2.88 -22.85 -18.11
C THR A 201 -3.32 -22.86 -16.64
N ALA A 202 -3.72 -24.05 -16.15
CA ALA A 202 -4.36 -24.23 -14.84
C ALA A 202 -5.58 -23.31 -14.69
N ASP A 203 -6.33 -23.15 -15.78
CA ASP A 203 -7.41 -22.20 -15.93
C ASP A 203 -8.70 -22.90 -16.37
N PRO A 204 -9.84 -22.21 -16.49
CA PRO A 204 -11.11 -22.86 -16.83
C PRO A 204 -11.11 -23.59 -18.18
N ASP A 205 -10.19 -23.28 -19.10
CA ASP A 205 -10.09 -23.95 -20.39
C ASP A 205 -9.24 -25.23 -20.32
N GLY A 206 -8.44 -25.45 -19.26
CA GLY A 206 -7.70 -26.69 -19.08
C GLY A 206 -6.88 -26.82 -17.80
N THR A 207 -6.67 -28.07 -17.37
CA THR A 207 -5.77 -28.45 -16.28
C THR A 207 -4.31 -28.23 -16.68
N ALA A 208 -3.47 -27.83 -15.71
CA ALA A 208 -2.02 -27.97 -15.84
C ALA A 208 -1.54 -29.27 -15.17
N VAL A 209 -0.43 -29.82 -15.68
CA VAL A 209 0.29 -30.92 -15.03
C VAL A 209 1.52 -30.35 -14.32
N ILE A 210 1.61 -30.57 -13.00
CA ILE A 210 2.64 -30.04 -12.12
C ILE A 210 3.21 -31.21 -11.33
N ALA A 211 4.37 -31.68 -11.75
CA ALA A 211 5.07 -32.80 -11.11
C ALA A 211 5.90 -32.35 -9.90
N ASP A 212 6.46 -31.14 -9.98
CA ASP A 212 7.35 -30.56 -9.00
C ASP A 212 7.34 -29.03 -9.11
N LEU A 213 8.19 -28.38 -8.31
CA LEU A 213 8.33 -26.92 -8.31
C LEU A 213 8.83 -26.40 -9.67
N ALA A 214 9.78 -27.08 -10.31
CA ALA A 214 10.32 -26.65 -11.60
C ALA A 214 9.24 -26.65 -12.70
N ALA A 215 8.33 -27.63 -12.67
CA ALA A 215 7.15 -27.62 -13.52
C ALA A 215 6.26 -26.40 -13.23
N ALA A 216 5.97 -26.11 -11.96
CA ALA A 216 5.16 -24.94 -11.58
C ALA A 216 5.80 -23.60 -12.02
N GLU A 217 7.12 -23.47 -11.87
CA GLU A 217 7.91 -22.29 -12.27
C GLU A 217 7.81 -21.99 -13.77
N ALA A 218 7.59 -23.00 -14.61
CA ALA A 218 7.51 -22.84 -16.06
C ALA A 218 6.11 -22.45 -16.56
N LEU A 219 5.10 -22.48 -15.70
CA LEU A 219 3.70 -22.28 -16.10
C LEU A 219 3.24 -20.83 -15.96
N VAL A 220 2.53 -20.37 -16.98
CA VAL A 220 1.70 -19.17 -16.88
C VAL A 220 0.37 -19.59 -16.27
N MET A 221 0.20 -19.35 -14.98
CA MET A 221 -1.05 -19.56 -14.25
C MET A 221 -1.32 -18.35 -13.37
N TRP A 222 -2.52 -18.28 -12.79
CA TRP A 222 -2.88 -17.18 -11.90
C TRP A 222 -1.89 -17.08 -10.69
N PRO A 223 -1.26 -15.92 -10.43
CA PRO A 223 -0.16 -15.84 -9.46
C PRO A 223 -0.60 -16.14 -8.02
N LYS A 224 -1.81 -15.75 -7.60
CA LYS A 224 -2.35 -16.19 -6.31
C LYS A 224 -2.39 -17.71 -6.18
N LEU A 225 -2.76 -18.46 -7.22
CA LEU A 225 -2.71 -19.93 -7.16
C LEU A 225 -1.27 -20.44 -7.04
N PHE A 226 -0.35 -19.89 -7.84
CA PHE A 226 1.09 -20.21 -7.74
C PHE A 226 1.64 -20.03 -6.32
N ARG A 227 1.29 -18.93 -5.64
CA ARG A 227 1.66 -18.65 -4.24
C ARG A 227 1.12 -19.67 -3.23
N ARG A 228 0.20 -20.56 -3.59
CA ARG A 228 -0.28 -21.66 -2.74
C ARG A 228 0.40 -22.97 -3.09
N ILE A 229 0.76 -23.17 -4.36
CA ILE A 229 1.48 -24.35 -4.83
C ILE A 229 2.89 -24.41 -4.24
N VAL A 230 3.62 -23.29 -4.26
CA VAL A 230 5.01 -23.24 -3.77
C VAL A 230 5.14 -23.75 -2.33
N PRO A 231 4.45 -23.17 -1.32
CA PRO A 231 4.54 -23.67 0.05
C PRO A 231 3.93 -25.06 0.24
N TYR A 232 2.95 -25.45 -0.58
CA TYR A 232 2.38 -26.80 -0.56
C TYR A 232 3.43 -27.85 -0.98
N LEU A 233 4.12 -27.64 -2.10
CA LEU A 233 5.21 -28.53 -2.54
C LEU A 233 6.39 -28.50 -1.55
N ALA A 234 6.73 -27.33 -1.02
CA ALA A 234 7.79 -27.19 -0.01
C ALA A 234 7.47 -27.94 1.30
N ALA A 235 6.19 -28.12 1.63
CA ALA A 235 5.75 -28.94 2.76
C ALA A 235 5.86 -30.47 2.49
N GLY A 236 6.32 -30.88 1.31
CA GLY A 236 6.62 -32.27 0.96
C GLY A 236 5.46 -33.03 0.31
N PHE A 237 4.37 -32.35 -0.06
CA PHE A 237 3.29 -32.98 -0.82
C PHE A 237 3.74 -33.25 -2.26
N THR A 238 3.50 -34.47 -2.74
CA THR A 238 3.95 -34.94 -4.07
C THR A 238 2.87 -34.92 -5.15
N ASP A 239 1.64 -34.61 -4.76
CA ASP A 239 0.45 -34.52 -5.61
C ASP A 239 -0.58 -33.58 -4.96
N PHE A 240 -1.67 -33.28 -5.65
CA PHE A 240 -2.73 -32.37 -5.22
C PHE A 240 -3.96 -33.07 -4.62
N ASP A 241 -3.90 -34.37 -4.31
CA ASP A 241 -5.04 -35.08 -3.69
C ASP A 241 -5.37 -34.50 -2.31
N GLY A 242 -4.35 -34.00 -1.59
CA GLY A 242 -4.49 -33.33 -0.29
C GLY A 242 -4.67 -31.81 -0.36
N PHE A 243 -4.72 -31.20 -1.55
CA PHE A 243 -4.63 -29.75 -1.69
C PHE A 243 -5.83 -29.00 -1.11
N ASP A 244 -7.06 -29.48 -1.37
CA ASP A 244 -8.29 -28.90 -0.81
C ASP A 244 -8.25 -28.88 0.73
N ALA A 245 -7.92 -30.02 1.35
CA ALA A 245 -7.83 -30.12 2.80
C ALA A 245 -6.72 -29.22 3.38
N TRP A 246 -5.61 -29.07 2.66
CA TRP A 246 -4.51 -28.20 3.06
C TRP A 246 -4.86 -26.72 2.99
N LEU A 247 -5.61 -26.28 1.98
CA LEU A 247 -6.16 -24.93 1.88
C LEU A 247 -7.05 -24.64 3.09
N ARG A 248 -8.08 -25.47 3.32
CA ARG A 248 -9.08 -25.30 4.38
C ARG A 248 -8.50 -25.28 5.79
N ALA A 249 -7.31 -25.85 5.99
CA ALA A 249 -6.62 -25.84 7.27
C ALA A 249 -6.17 -24.44 7.73
N ASP A 250 -6.10 -23.47 6.81
CA ASP A 250 -5.76 -22.07 7.11
C ASP A 250 -6.65 -21.11 6.28
N PRO A 251 -7.84 -20.77 6.82
CA PRO A 251 -8.86 -19.99 6.10
C PRO A 251 -8.50 -18.52 5.88
N VAL A 252 -7.33 -18.07 6.36
CA VAL A 252 -6.88 -16.69 6.21
C VAL A 252 -5.71 -16.63 5.24
N HIS A 253 -4.67 -17.45 5.45
CA HIS A 253 -3.43 -17.31 4.68
C HIS A 253 -3.33 -18.23 3.47
N ARG A 254 -4.14 -19.30 3.40
CA ARG A 254 -4.11 -20.26 2.30
C ARG A 254 -5.37 -20.22 1.47
N ASP A 255 -6.52 -20.02 2.10
CA ASP A 255 -7.84 -20.20 1.50
C ASP A 255 -8.65 -18.90 1.46
N ASP A 256 -8.16 -17.94 0.65
CA ASP A 256 -8.70 -16.59 0.54
C ASP A 256 -10.25 -16.58 0.47
N GLU A 257 -10.93 -15.77 1.28
CA GLU A 257 -12.39 -15.60 1.19
C GLU A 257 -12.74 -14.88 -0.13
N LEU A 258 -13.66 -15.46 -0.89
CA LEU A 258 -14.12 -14.96 -2.18
C LEU A 258 -15.61 -14.60 -2.15
N PHE A 259 -16.00 -13.64 -2.96
CA PHE A 259 -17.39 -13.46 -3.38
C PHE A 259 -17.53 -13.88 -4.84
N LEU A 260 -18.32 -14.92 -5.09
CA LEU A 260 -18.52 -15.51 -6.41
C LEU A 260 -19.64 -14.76 -7.14
N ILE A 261 -19.28 -13.97 -8.16
CA ILE A 261 -20.17 -12.93 -8.71
C ILE A 261 -21.42 -13.53 -9.35
N ARG A 262 -21.29 -14.65 -10.08
CA ARG A 262 -22.41 -15.27 -10.79
C ARG A 262 -23.38 -15.99 -9.85
N GLN A 263 -22.87 -16.53 -8.75
CA GLN A 263 -23.62 -17.27 -7.75
C GLN A 263 -24.23 -16.33 -6.69
N LEU A 264 -23.71 -15.12 -6.55
CA LEU A 264 -24.09 -14.15 -5.52
C LEU A 264 -23.92 -14.69 -4.09
N GLU A 265 -22.89 -15.50 -3.89
CA GLU A 265 -22.59 -16.13 -2.61
C GLU A 265 -21.13 -15.94 -2.22
N ARG A 266 -20.85 -16.23 -0.94
CA ARG A 266 -19.48 -16.30 -0.44
C ARG A 266 -18.94 -17.71 -0.66
N GLY A 267 -17.66 -17.78 -0.98
CA GLY A 267 -16.89 -19.01 -1.02
C GLY A 267 -15.44 -18.71 -0.64
N ASN A 268 -14.53 -19.61 -0.99
CA ASN A 268 -13.11 -19.44 -0.77
C ASN A 268 -12.29 -19.96 -1.97
N LEU A 269 -10.96 -19.85 -1.91
CA LEU A 269 -10.07 -20.35 -2.95
C LEU A 269 -10.28 -21.84 -3.26
N HIS A 270 -10.54 -22.67 -2.25
CA HIS A 270 -10.82 -24.09 -2.47
C HIS A 270 -12.07 -24.35 -3.33
N ASP A 271 -13.05 -23.42 -3.36
CA ASP A 271 -14.27 -23.59 -4.15
C ASP A 271 -14.04 -23.36 -5.64
N VAL A 272 -12.96 -22.66 -5.98
CA VAL A 272 -12.61 -22.31 -7.36
C VAL A 272 -11.40 -23.06 -7.89
N VAL A 273 -10.79 -23.97 -7.11
CA VAL A 273 -9.64 -24.78 -7.52
C VAL A 273 -9.96 -26.27 -7.43
N ARG A 274 -9.49 -27.04 -8.40
CA ARG A 274 -9.52 -28.51 -8.37
C ARG A 274 -8.13 -29.06 -8.56
N GLY A 275 -7.70 -29.91 -7.63
CA GLY A 275 -6.45 -30.65 -7.68
C GLY A 275 -6.71 -32.15 -7.59
N ALA A 276 -6.00 -32.94 -8.39
CA ALA A 276 -6.04 -34.41 -8.32
C ALA A 276 -4.77 -35.00 -8.97
N GLY A 277 -4.07 -35.88 -8.27
CA GLY A 277 -2.76 -36.35 -8.69
C GLY A 277 -1.84 -35.17 -8.98
N GLN A 278 -1.16 -35.17 -10.13
CA GLN A 278 -0.30 -34.06 -10.56
C GLN A 278 -1.06 -32.97 -11.35
N GLN A 279 -2.40 -32.97 -11.35
CA GLN A 279 -3.20 -32.01 -12.10
C GLN A 279 -3.80 -30.95 -11.20
N LEU A 280 -3.81 -29.70 -11.67
CA LEU A 280 -4.42 -28.56 -10.99
C LEU A 280 -5.12 -27.64 -11.99
N GLN A 281 -6.26 -27.08 -11.58
CA GLN A 281 -7.09 -26.22 -12.43
C GLN A 281 -7.89 -25.20 -11.61
N LEU A 282 -7.96 -23.95 -12.08
CA LEU A 282 -9.04 -23.02 -11.71
C LEU A 282 -10.32 -23.37 -12.46
N THR A 283 -11.42 -23.51 -11.73
CA THR A 283 -12.75 -23.79 -12.30
C THR A 283 -13.52 -22.53 -12.69
N MET A 284 -13.00 -21.36 -12.30
CA MET A 284 -13.58 -20.06 -12.56
C MET A 284 -12.48 -19.06 -12.91
N TRP A 285 -12.76 -18.20 -13.87
CA TRP A 285 -11.83 -17.14 -14.27
C TRP A 285 -11.70 -16.08 -13.16
N PRO A 286 -10.50 -15.48 -12.94
CA PRO A 286 -10.33 -14.46 -11.90
C PRO A 286 -11.17 -13.20 -12.08
N GLU A 287 -11.73 -12.95 -13.27
CA GLU A 287 -12.72 -11.88 -13.49
C GLU A 287 -14.08 -12.14 -12.82
N GLU A 288 -14.38 -13.38 -12.44
CA GLU A 288 -15.71 -13.81 -12.00
C GLU A 288 -15.86 -13.91 -10.48
N PHE A 289 -14.81 -13.56 -9.72
CA PHE A 289 -14.86 -13.50 -8.27
C PHE A 289 -14.13 -12.27 -7.71
N ILE A 290 -14.45 -11.95 -6.46
CA ILE A 290 -13.86 -10.83 -5.72
C ILE A 290 -13.14 -11.40 -4.51
N ILE A 291 -11.88 -11.00 -4.31
CA ILE A 291 -11.08 -11.38 -3.15
C ILE A 291 -11.45 -10.46 -1.98
N SER A 292 -11.80 -11.05 -0.85
CA SER A 292 -12.00 -10.31 0.39
C SER A 292 -10.64 -9.94 0.99
N PRO A 293 -10.47 -8.71 1.51
CA PRO A 293 -9.25 -8.38 2.24
C PRO A 293 -9.16 -9.20 3.52
N ASP A 294 -7.94 -9.52 3.95
CA ASP A 294 -7.71 -10.23 5.20
C ASP A 294 -8.46 -9.55 6.35
N PRO A 295 -9.14 -10.32 7.22
CA PRO A 295 -9.85 -9.76 8.35
C PRO A 295 -8.87 -9.08 9.30
N ALA A 296 -9.27 -7.94 9.84
CA ALA A 296 -8.47 -7.29 10.86
C ALA A 296 -8.45 -8.12 12.15
N GLY A 297 -7.28 -8.21 12.76
CA GLY A 297 -7.14 -8.82 14.08
C GLY A 297 -8.07 -8.17 15.12
N PRO A 298 -8.55 -8.90 16.14
CA PRO A 298 -9.41 -8.33 17.18
C PRO A 298 -8.79 -7.08 17.81
N GLY A 299 -9.54 -5.97 17.79
CA GLY A 299 -9.10 -4.68 18.35
C GLY A 299 -8.24 -3.81 17.41
N SER A 300 -7.94 -4.26 16.19
CA SER A 300 -7.18 -3.46 15.23
C SER A 300 -8.01 -2.28 14.68
N PRO A 301 -7.42 -1.08 14.54
CA PRO A 301 -8.13 0.09 13.99
C PRO A 301 -8.36 -0.08 12.49
N VAL A 302 -9.61 -0.37 12.09
CA VAL A 302 -10.01 -0.60 10.68
C VAL A 302 -10.59 0.61 9.95
N LYS A 303 -10.92 1.66 10.69
CA LYS A 303 -11.41 2.93 10.15
C LYS A 303 -10.30 3.98 10.27
N PRO A 304 -10.22 4.95 9.33
CA PRO A 304 -9.43 6.15 9.56
C PRO A 304 -9.77 6.73 10.93
N PRO A 305 -8.79 7.24 11.70
CA PRO A 305 -9.11 8.03 12.88
C PRO A 305 -10.06 9.17 12.45
N PRO A 306 -11.04 9.55 13.26
CA PRO A 306 -11.98 10.65 12.93
C PRO A 306 -11.30 12.00 12.67
N VAL A 307 -10.02 12.12 12.99
CA VAL A 307 -9.16 13.29 12.80
C VAL A 307 -7.91 12.84 12.06
N ALA A 308 -7.70 13.38 10.86
CA ALA A 308 -6.53 13.08 10.04
C ALA A 308 -5.31 13.91 10.48
N ALA A 309 -4.11 13.48 10.08
CA ALA A 309 -2.92 14.29 10.28
C ALA A 309 -3.07 15.66 9.56
N GLY A 310 -2.82 16.74 10.28
CA GLY A 310 -3.04 18.11 9.80
C GLY A 310 -4.42 18.71 10.06
N ASP A 311 -5.41 17.95 10.55
CA ASP A 311 -6.73 18.49 10.92
C ASP A 311 -6.66 19.36 12.19
N LEU A 312 -5.74 19.00 13.09
CA LEU A 312 -5.40 19.76 14.29
C LEU A 312 -3.90 20.00 14.30
N VAL A 313 -3.47 21.25 14.12
CA VAL A 313 -2.05 21.60 13.94
C VAL A 313 -1.51 22.37 15.14
N ILE A 314 -0.24 22.15 15.44
CA ILE A 314 0.55 22.95 16.37
C ILE A 314 1.00 24.20 15.61
N VAL A 315 0.44 25.35 16.00
CA VAL A 315 0.72 26.66 15.38
C VAL A 315 1.68 27.52 16.18
N ALA A 316 1.81 27.26 17.48
CA ALA A 316 2.74 28.00 18.32
C ALA A 316 3.20 27.23 19.56
N ALA A 317 4.37 27.59 20.09
CA ALA A 317 4.87 27.10 21.37
C ALA A 317 5.59 28.22 22.15
N LEU A 318 5.56 28.17 23.47
CA LEU A 318 6.32 29.04 24.39
C LEU A 318 7.22 28.14 25.26
N PRO A 319 8.47 27.89 24.83
CA PRO A 319 9.42 27.07 25.58
C PRO A 319 10.07 27.78 26.79
N ASP A 320 10.38 29.07 26.63
CA ASP A 320 11.11 29.87 27.61
C ASP A 320 10.23 31.04 28.10
N PRO A 321 9.20 30.77 28.93
CA PRO A 321 8.35 31.82 29.50
C PRO A 321 9.10 32.70 30.52
N GLU A 322 8.62 33.91 30.77
CA GLU A 322 9.22 34.74 31.83
C GLU A 322 9.05 34.08 33.21
N GLY A 323 10.16 33.92 33.93
CA GLY A 323 10.16 33.32 35.27
C GLY A 323 10.59 31.86 35.26
N SER A 324 9.74 30.96 35.78
CA SER A 324 10.05 29.53 35.84
C SER A 324 9.36 28.79 34.71
N ASP A 325 10.14 28.14 33.83
CA ASP A 325 9.66 27.34 32.71
C ASP A 325 8.67 26.26 33.15
N ARG A 326 9.04 25.54 34.21
CA ARG A 326 8.28 24.40 34.69
C ARG A 326 6.87 24.79 35.10
N GLY A 327 5.89 24.31 34.33
CA GLY A 327 4.47 24.54 34.60
C GLY A 327 3.90 25.81 33.96
N THR A 328 4.70 26.56 33.19
CA THR A 328 4.28 27.80 32.52
C THR A 328 4.52 27.79 31.00
N GLU A 329 5.24 26.77 30.50
CA GLU A 329 5.37 26.47 29.09
C GLU A 329 4.00 26.19 28.45
N THR A 330 3.83 26.60 27.18
CA THR A 330 2.56 26.40 26.48
C THR A 330 2.72 25.96 25.04
N VAL A 331 1.75 25.17 24.56
CA VAL A 331 1.59 24.79 23.15
C VAL A 331 0.22 25.28 22.67
N THR A 332 0.14 25.84 21.46
CA THR A 332 -1.11 26.30 20.86
C THR A 332 -1.48 25.42 19.68
N LEU A 333 -2.69 24.86 19.75
CA LEU A 333 -3.30 24.03 18.72
C LEU A 333 -4.32 24.86 17.93
N LEU A 334 -4.48 24.59 16.64
CA LEU A 334 -5.49 25.17 15.76
C LEU A 334 -6.24 24.05 15.05
N ASN A 335 -7.57 24.03 15.20
CA ASN A 335 -8.45 23.12 14.48
C ASN A 335 -8.77 23.70 13.10
N LEU A 336 -8.34 23.03 12.03
CA LEU A 336 -8.55 23.44 10.64
C LEU A 336 -9.84 22.87 10.03
N THR A 337 -10.55 22.01 10.77
CA THR A 337 -11.76 21.33 10.29
C THR A 337 -13.02 22.16 10.52
N PRO A 338 -14.12 21.87 9.78
CA PRO A 338 -15.42 22.51 10.01
C PRO A 338 -16.19 21.94 11.22
N HIS A 339 -15.59 21.03 12.00
CA HIS A 339 -16.23 20.36 13.13
C HIS A 339 -15.41 20.50 14.41
N ALA A 340 -16.05 20.35 15.57
CA ALA A 340 -15.32 20.33 16.84
C ALA A 340 -14.51 19.02 16.98
N ILE A 341 -13.27 19.14 17.47
CA ILE A 341 -12.40 17.99 17.75
C ILE A 341 -12.34 17.77 19.27
N ASP A 342 -12.72 16.58 19.73
CA ASP A 342 -12.58 16.15 21.12
C ASP A 342 -11.14 15.65 21.36
N LEU A 343 -10.48 16.22 22.37
CA LEU A 343 -9.10 15.92 22.76
C LEU A 343 -9.00 14.88 23.89
N THR A 344 -10.12 14.25 24.27
CA THR A 344 -10.12 13.21 25.29
C THR A 344 -9.15 12.09 24.89
N SER A 345 -8.20 11.79 25.77
CA SER A 345 -7.14 10.79 25.57
C SER A 345 -6.10 11.13 24.49
N TRP A 346 -6.10 12.35 23.95
CA TRP A 346 -5.00 12.83 23.10
C TRP A 346 -3.78 13.18 23.96
N THR A 347 -2.59 13.21 23.35
CA THR A 347 -1.33 13.46 24.06
C THR A 347 -0.42 14.39 23.26
N LEU A 348 0.23 15.34 23.94
CA LEU A 348 1.45 15.98 23.44
C LEU A 348 2.67 15.21 23.97
N SER A 349 3.67 14.99 23.12
CA SER A 349 4.94 14.37 23.51
C SER A 349 6.16 15.08 22.93
N ASP A 350 7.28 14.98 23.63
CA ASP A 350 8.58 15.48 23.16
C ASP A 350 9.48 14.33 22.67
N ALA A 351 10.68 14.68 22.17
CA ALA A 351 11.69 13.71 21.75
C ALA A 351 12.37 12.98 22.92
N ALA A 352 12.30 13.52 24.14
CA ALA A 352 12.85 12.95 25.37
C ALA A 352 11.91 11.95 26.07
N GLY A 353 10.70 11.75 25.53
CA GLY A 353 9.69 10.84 26.07
C GLY A 353 8.74 11.47 27.09
N GLY A 354 8.84 12.79 27.33
CA GLY A 354 7.88 13.56 28.11
C GLY A 354 6.49 13.51 27.46
N ARG A 355 5.44 13.50 28.28
CA ARG A 355 4.05 13.38 27.82
C ARG A 355 3.11 14.26 28.63
N LYS A 356 2.18 14.90 27.92
CA LYS A 356 1.07 15.68 28.48
C LYS A 356 -0.24 15.19 27.88
N ALA A 357 -1.10 14.59 28.71
CA ALA A 357 -2.46 14.26 28.29
C ALA A 357 -3.28 15.54 28.07
N LEU A 358 -4.12 15.51 27.04
CA LEU A 358 -5.05 16.56 26.67
C LEU A 358 -6.48 16.18 27.09
N SER A 359 -7.34 17.19 27.16
CA SER A 359 -8.77 17.03 27.45
C SER A 359 -9.53 18.25 26.93
N GLY A 360 -10.86 18.13 26.85
CA GLY A 360 -11.74 19.17 26.30
C GLY A 360 -11.87 19.06 24.79
N ALA A 361 -12.35 20.12 24.14
CA ALA A 361 -12.55 20.13 22.69
C ALA A 361 -12.09 21.45 22.07
N VAL A 362 -11.61 21.39 20.82
CA VAL A 362 -11.28 22.56 20.00
C VAL A 362 -12.38 22.74 18.97
N GLN A 363 -13.11 23.86 19.05
CA GLN A 363 -14.18 24.15 18.10
C GLN A 363 -13.64 24.36 16.68
N ALA A 364 -14.51 24.25 15.67
CA ALA A 364 -14.15 24.48 14.27
C ALA A 364 -13.47 25.85 14.08
N GLY A 365 -12.31 25.87 13.44
CA GLY A 365 -11.51 27.09 13.22
C GLY A 365 -10.94 27.75 14.49
N ALA A 366 -11.13 27.16 15.66
CA ALA A 366 -10.69 27.74 16.93
C ALA A 366 -9.28 27.28 17.33
N THR A 367 -8.65 28.04 18.22
CA THR A 367 -7.39 27.66 18.85
C THR A 367 -7.58 27.22 20.29
N LEU A 368 -6.70 26.32 20.75
CA LEU A 368 -6.59 25.95 22.15
C LEU A 368 -5.15 26.13 22.62
N ARG A 369 -4.97 26.92 23.68
CA ARG A 369 -3.68 27.05 24.37
C ARG A 369 -3.60 26.04 25.51
N VAL A 370 -2.65 25.12 25.42
CA VAL A 370 -2.37 24.08 26.41
C VAL A 370 -1.21 24.52 27.29
N VAL A 371 -1.42 24.54 28.61
CA VAL A 371 -0.35 24.75 29.59
C VAL A 371 0.24 23.41 30.00
N LEU A 372 1.56 23.28 29.95
CA LEU A 372 2.26 22.05 30.31
C LEU A 372 2.37 21.93 31.83
N ASP A 373 2.30 20.71 32.36
CA ASP A 373 2.37 20.43 33.81
C ASP A 373 3.77 20.02 34.29
N GLY A 374 4.79 20.22 33.45
CA GLY A 374 6.18 19.86 33.72
C GLY A 374 6.51 18.37 33.60
N ARG A 375 5.56 17.50 33.21
CA ARG A 375 5.84 16.12 32.75
C ARG A 375 6.29 16.06 31.29
N LEU A 376 5.79 17.01 30.50
CA LEU A 376 6.32 17.41 29.21
C LEU A 376 7.04 18.75 29.44
N GLN A 377 8.28 18.86 29.00
CA GLN A 377 9.09 20.08 29.11
C GLN A 377 9.66 20.40 27.73
N LEU A 378 9.59 21.64 27.32
CA LEU A 378 10.04 22.13 26.02
C LEU A 378 11.49 22.58 26.16
N GLY A 379 12.40 21.92 25.44
CA GLY A 379 13.82 22.28 25.52
C GLY A 379 14.11 23.71 25.02
N ASN A 380 14.75 24.54 25.86
CA ASN A 380 15.21 25.89 25.45
C ASN A 380 16.34 25.86 24.41
N ALA A 381 17.02 24.72 24.24
CA ALA A 381 18.03 24.50 23.20
C ALA A 381 17.42 24.02 21.86
N GLY A 382 16.09 23.87 21.78
CA GLY A 382 15.39 23.24 20.68
C GLY A 382 14.79 21.90 21.07
N ASP A 383 13.68 21.56 20.44
CA ASP A 383 12.92 20.34 20.71
C ASP A 383 12.00 19.99 19.53
N THR A 384 11.41 18.81 19.60
CA THR A 384 10.33 18.35 18.72
C THR A 384 9.08 18.08 19.52
N ILE A 385 7.98 18.73 19.17
CA ILE A 385 6.67 18.52 19.78
C ILE A 385 5.81 17.71 18.81
N VAL A 386 5.24 16.62 19.31
CA VAL A 386 4.35 15.74 18.56
C VAL A 386 2.99 15.74 19.22
N LEU A 387 1.94 15.97 18.42
CA LEU A 387 0.55 15.79 18.82
C LEU A 387 0.09 14.40 18.40
N VAL A 388 -0.44 13.63 19.34
CA VAL A 388 -0.79 12.23 19.17
C VAL A 388 -2.26 11.99 19.56
N ASP A 389 -2.99 11.26 18.73
CA ASP A 389 -4.38 10.86 18.99
C ASP A 389 -4.49 9.69 19.99
N PRO A 390 -5.72 9.27 20.41
CA PRO A 390 -5.91 8.17 21.35
C PRO A 390 -5.48 6.80 20.80
N GLN A 391 -5.36 6.66 19.48
CA GLN A 391 -4.91 5.45 18.80
C GLN A 391 -3.38 5.40 18.67
N GLY A 392 -2.67 6.45 19.12
CA GLY A 392 -1.21 6.55 19.03
C GLY A 392 -0.72 7.13 17.70
N MET A 393 -1.61 7.67 16.85
CA MET A 393 -1.27 8.30 15.59
C MET A 393 -0.69 9.69 15.79
N SER A 394 0.40 10.03 15.10
CA SER A 394 0.91 11.40 15.05
C SER A 394 0.01 12.26 14.16
N ILE A 395 -0.67 13.23 14.75
CA ILE A 395 -1.57 14.16 14.05
C ILE A 395 -0.82 15.39 13.53
N ASP A 396 0.13 15.91 14.30
CA ASP A 396 1.02 16.97 13.84
C ASP A 396 2.37 16.92 14.56
N ARG A 397 3.40 17.47 13.92
CA ARG A 397 4.75 17.57 14.47
C ARG A 397 5.40 18.88 14.08
N VAL A 398 5.98 19.55 15.06
CA VAL A 398 6.85 20.73 14.88
C VAL A 398 8.22 20.48 15.51
N THR A 399 9.23 21.12 14.94
CA THR A 399 10.57 21.17 15.52
C THR A 399 11.03 22.62 15.56
N TYR A 400 11.70 23.02 16.63
CA TYR A 400 12.34 24.32 16.75
C TYR A 400 13.76 24.19 17.30
N LYS A 401 14.56 25.23 17.11
CA LYS A 401 15.98 25.29 17.50
C LYS A 401 16.24 26.43 18.50
N ALA A 402 17.38 26.36 19.20
CA ALA A 402 17.79 27.35 20.20
C ALA A 402 17.76 28.82 19.71
N ASP A 403 18.05 29.07 18.43
CA ASP A 403 18.06 30.42 17.86
C ASP A 403 16.66 31.05 17.77
N GLN A 404 15.62 30.21 17.67
CA GLN A 404 14.21 30.59 17.65
C GLN A 404 13.65 30.84 19.06
N VAL A 405 14.30 30.33 20.12
CA VAL A 405 13.87 30.52 21.50
C VAL A 405 14.36 31.88 22.01
N LYS A 406 13.45 32.66 22.60
CA LYS A 406 13.75 33.91 23.32
C LYS A 406 12.90 33.95 24.59
N PRO A 407 13.47 34.40 25.74
CA PRO A 407 12.71 34.55 26.97
C PRO A 407 11.43 35.37 26.76
N GLY A 408 10.31 34.85 27.24
CA GLY A 408 8.97 35.43 27.16
C GLY A 408 8.34 35.41 25.76
N ARG A 409 8.99 34.88 24.72
CA ARG A 409 8.47 34.95 23.35
C ARG A 409 7.96 33.61 22.84
N THR A 410 6.73 33.63 22.34
CA THR A 410 6.11 32.52 21.62
C THR A 410 6.72 32.36 20.24
N ILE A 411 7.11 31.13 19.91
CA ILE A 411 7.49 30.69 18.57
C ILE A 411 6.20 30.44 17.77
N CYS A 412 6.09 31.04 16.60
CA CYS A 412 5.04 30.75 15.63
C CYS A 412 5.58 29.78 14.57
N PHE A 413 4.86 28.70 14.30
CA PHE A 413 5.20 27.76 13.23
C PHE A 413 4.45 28.16 11.96
N GLY A 414 5.18 28.36 10.87
CA GLY A 414 4.55 28.59 9.56
C GLY A 414 3.87 27.32 9.10
N ARG A 415 2.55 27.38 8.91
CA ARG A 415 1.69 26.27 8.48
C ARG A 415 0.91 26.66 7.25
#